data_AF-A0A7W4FII6-F1
#
_entry.id   AF-A0A7W4FII6-F1
#
_cell.length_a   1.000
_cell.length_b   1.000
_cell.length_c   1.000
_cell.angle_alpha   90.00
_cell.angle_beta   90.00
_cell.angle_gamma   90.00
#
_symmetry.space_group_name_H-M   'P 1'
#
loop_
_entity.id
_entity.type
_entity.pdbx_description
1 polymer ?
#
loop_
_entity_poly.entity_id
_entity_poly.type
_entity_poly.pdbx_seq_one_letter_code
_entity_poly.pdbx_strand_id
1 'polypeptide(L)'
;MDGKMAPDSRKYITTTIMILLPLSVSATELVYTPINPSFGGSPLNASMLLNKAQAQNKHKAPIIEQSYAEKFQDSLERTYLNRMVREITDIAFGEDIDESIFNQDSIFLSGDYEIQVITSTVDSITVRITNTNDNSVVVIEVPRFS
;
A
#
# COMPACT_ATOMS: atom_id res chain seq x y z
N MET A 1 -39.41 89.80 -21.61
CA MET A 1 -38.40 90.38 -20.71
C MET A 1 -38.39 89.50 -19.49
N ASP A 2 -37.62 88.41 -19.50
CA ASP A 2 -37.43 87.65 -18.27
C ASP A 2 -36.00 87.09 -18.27
N GLY A 3 -35.24 87.55 -17.28
CA GLY A 3 -33.78 87.49 -17.26
C GLY A 3 -33.30 86.07 -16.98
N LYS A 4 -32.47 85.56 -17.88
CA LYS A 4 -31.71 84.32 -17.74
C LYS A 4 -30.88 84.40 -16.44
N MET A 5 -31.34 83.71 -15.39
CA MET A 5 -30.65 83.59 -14.09
C MET A 5 -29.27 82.95 -14.33
N ALA A 6 -28.20 83.74 -14.19
CA ALA A 6 -26.84 83.25 -14.31
C ALA A 6 -26.53 82.34 -13.09
N PRO A 7 -25.97 81.13 -13.28
CA PRO A 7 -25.74 80.22 -12.16
C PRO A 7 -24.59 80.74 -11.28
N ASP A 8 -24.79 80.73 -9.95
CA ASP A 8 -23.86 81.27 -8.96
C ASP A 8 -22.47 80.61 -9.05
N SER A 9 -21.48 81.33 -9.57
CA SER A 9 -20.09 80.87 -9.76
C SER A 9 -19.43 80.33 -8.49
N ARG A 10 -19.88 80.79 -7.31
CA ARG A 10 -19.37 80.39 -5.98
C ARG A 10 -19.63 78.92 -5.64
N LYS A 11 -20.76 78.34 -6.10
CA LYS A 11 -21.12 76.94 -5.85
C LYS A 11 -20.19 75.98 -6.60
N TYR A 12 -19.83 76.33 -7.83
CA TYR A 12 -18.88 75.56 -8.64
C TYR A 12 -17.47 75.61 -8.04
N ILE A 13 -17.04 76.78 -7.53
CA ILE A 13 -15.73 76.94 -6.88
C ILE A 13 -15.60 76.03 -5.65
N THR A 14 -16.64 75.93 -4.80
CA THR A 14 -16.62 75.04 -3.62
C THR A 14 -16.60 73.56 -4.00
N THR A 15 -17.34 73.15 -5.05
CA THR A 15 -17.32 71.76 -5.53
C THR A 15 -15.97 71.40 -6.15
N THR A 16 -15.34 72.33 -6.87
CA THR A 16 -13.99 72.12 -7.45
C THR A 16 -12.92 71.96 -6.37
N ILE A 17 -12.97 72.74 -5.28
CA ILE A 17 -12.02 72.61 -4.16
C ILE A 17 -12.12 71.26 -3.45
N MET A 18 -13.34 70.72 -3.30
CA MET A 18 -13.56 69.43 -2.65
C MET A 18 -13.05 68.24 -3.50
N ILE A 19 -13.10 68.35 -4.82
CA ILE A 19 -12.55 67.34 -5.75
C ILE A 19 -11.02 67.39 -5.81
N LEU A 20 -10.41 68.56 -5.55
CA LEU A 20 -8.97 68.75 -5.64
C LEU A 20 -8.20 68.41 -4.37
N LEU A 21 -8.88 68.00 -3.30
CA LEU A 21 -8.23 67.51 -2.08
C LEU A 21 -7.72 66.08 -2.33
N PRO A 22 -6.39 65.83 -2.40
CA PRO A 22 -5.90 64.48 -2.58
C PRO A 22 -6.18 63.67 -1.31
N LEU A 23 -7.04 62.63 -1.41
CA LEU A 23 -7.12 61.61 -0.38
C LEU A 23 -5.93 60.66 -0.55
N SER A 24 -5.05 60.63 0.44
CA SER A 24 -3.97 59.63 0.49
C SER A 24 -4.59 58.25 0.68
N VAL A 25 -4.60 57.44 -0.38
CA VAL A 25 -4.97 56.03 -0.31
C VAL A 25 -3.73 55.22 0.07
N SER A 26 -3.80 54.49 1.17
CA SER A 26 -2.76 53.56 1.58
C SER A 26 -3.20 52.15 1.25
N ALA A 27 -2.46 51.48 0.37
CA ALA A 27 -2.62 50.07 0.06
C ALA A 27 -1.30 49.36 0.33
N THR A 28 -1.38 48.16 0.91
CA THR A 28 -0.24 47.27 1.08
C THR A 28 -0.40 46.05 0.18
N GLU A 29 0.70 45.37 -0.11
CA GLU A 29 0.63 44.09 -0.79
C GLU A 29 -0.10 43.04 0.06
N LEU A 30 -0.82 42.15 -0.62
CA LEU A 30 -1.35 40.95 0.00
C LEU A 30 -0.34 39.83 -0.22
N VAL A 31 0.41 39.46 0.82
CA VAL A 31 1.35 38.35 0.76
C VAL A 31 0.63 37.06 1.17
N TYR A 32 0.59 36.09 0.26
CA TYR A 32 0.10 34.75 0.56
C TYR A 32 1.20 33.90 1.18
N THR A 33 0.93 33.36 2.37
CA THR A 33 1.77 32.33 3.00
C THR A 33 0.98 31.02 3.10
N PRO A 34 1.46 29.93 2.48
CA PRO A 34 0.82 28.64 2.62
C PRO A 34 0.76 28.20 4.09
N ILE A 35 -0.33 27.54 4.50
CA ILE A 35 -0.44 27.00 5.86
C ILE A 35 0.36 25.71 6.04
N ASN A 36 0.56 24.97 4.95
CA ASN A 36 1.21 23.67 4.95
C ASN A 36 2.73 23.87 4.88
N PRO A 37 3.50 23.32 5.85
CA PRO A 37 4.96 23.45 5.89
C PRO A 37 5.66 23.01 4.60
N SER A 38 5.14 22.01 3.90
CA SER A 38 5.72 21.49 2.65
C SER A 38 5.75 22.53 1.52
N PHE A 39 4.96 23.60 1.64
CA PHE A 39 4.90 24.70 0.66
C PHE A 39 5.48 26.02 1.21
N GLY A 40 6.27 25.97 2.30
CA GLY A 40 6.88 27.16 2.91
C GLY A 40 6.04 27.81 4.02
N GLY A 41 5.03 27.10 4.52
CA GLY A 41 4.27 27.49 5.70
C GLY A 41 4.99 27.27 7.03
N SER A 42 4.38 27.74 8.12
CA SER A 42 4.95 27.56 9.47
C SER A 42 5.09 26.08 9.86
N PRO A 43 6.30 25.59 10.24
CA PRO A 43 6.51 24.22 10.69
C PRO A 43 5.67 23.83 11.91
N LEU A 44 5.23 24.80 12.72
CA LEU A 44 4.38 24.55 13.89
C LEU A 44 3.01 23.96 13.51
N ASN A 45 2.57 24.13 12.26
CA ASN A 45 1.31 23.57 11.77
C ASN A 45 1.42 22.07 11.39
N ALA A 46 2.63 21.51 11.30
CA ALA A 46 2.85 20.16 10.77
C ALA A 46 2.05 19.10 11.54
N SER A 47 2.21 19.05 12.87
CA SER A 47 1.58 18.05 13.72
C SER A 47 0.06 18.13 13.68
N MET A 48 -0.50 19.35 13.69
CA MET A 48 -1.94 19.57 13.61
C MET A 48 -2.52 19.09 12.27
N LEU A 49 -1.88 19.43 11.15
CA LEU A 49 -2.32 19.04 9.82
C LEU A 49 -2.21 17.52 9.62
N LEU A 50 -1.13 16.90 10.11
CA LEU A 50 -0.96 15.44 10.07
C LEU A 50 -2.03 14.72 10.89
N ASN A 51 -2.30 15.17 12.11
CA ASN A 51 -3.32 14.57 12.97
C ASN A 51 -4.72 14.68 12.32
N LYS A 52 -5.05 15.82 11.70
CA LYS A 52 -6.29 15.97 10.93
C LYS A 52 -6.37 14.99 9.77
N ALA A 53 -5.28 14.83 9.01
CA ALA A 53 -5.22 13.89 7.90
C ALA A 53 -5.39 12.43 8.37
N GLN A 54 -4.73 12.04 9.47
CA GLN A 54 -4.85 10.70 10.05
C GLN A 54 -6.27 10.41 10.56
N ALA A 55 -6.90 11.38 11.25
CA ALA A 55 -8.27 11.23 11.74
C ALA A 55 -9.31 11.06 10.62
N GLN A 56 -9.03 11.61 9.44
CA GLN A 56 -9.87 11.48 8.25
C GLN A 56 -9.49 10.29 7.36
N ASN A 57 -8.34 9.64 7.61
CA ASN A 57 -7.85 8.54 6.78
C ASN A 57 -8.65 7.26 7.01
N LYS A 58 -9.55 6.98 6.05
CA LYS A 58 -10.37 5.76 6.00
C LYS A 58 -9.70 4.60 5.26
N HIS A 59 -8.52 4.81 4.68
CA HIS A 59 -7.78 3.75 4.01
C HIS A 59 -7.17 2.83 5.05
N LYS A 60 -7.41 1.53 4.87
CA LYS A 60 -6.74 0.44 5.58
C LYS A 60 -6.09 -0.43 4.54
N ALA A 61 -4.98 -1.08 4.92
CA ALA A 61 -4.40 -2.11 4.07
C ALA A 61 -5.48 -3.17 3.79
N PRO A 62 -5.58 -3.68 2.56
CA PRO A 62 -6.47 -4.79 2.27
C PRO A 62 -6.06 -5.96 3.18
N ILE A 63 -7.03 -6.55 3.87
CA ILE A 63 -6.80 -7.78 4.61
C ILE A 63 -6.77 -8.88 3.55
N ILE A 64 -5.57 -9.37 3.24
CA ILE A 64 -5.41 -10.58 2.42
C ILE A 64 -5.67 -11.76 3.35
N GLU A 65 -6.90 -12.24 3.39
CA GLU A 65 -7.21 -13.49 4.10
C GLU A 65 -6.75 -14.67 3.25
N GLN A 66 -5.47 -15.02 3.36
CA GLN A 66 -4.99 -16.29 2.83
C GLN A 66 -5.62 -17.43 3.62
N SER A 67 -6.19 -18.41 2.91
CA SER A 67 -6.72 -19.62 3.54
C SER A 67 -5.59 -20.38 4.25
N TYR A 68 -5.93 -21.22 5.23
CA TYR A 68 -4.94 -22.09 5.87
C TYR A 68 -4.17 -22.94 4.84
N ALA A 69 -4.88 -23.45 3.82
CA ALA A 69 -4.29 -24.21 2.73
C ALA A 69 -3.24 -23.41 1.94
N GLU A 70 -3.51 -22.14 1.67
CA GLU A 70 -2.58 -21.26 0.95
C GLU A 70 -1.34 -20.94 1.78
N LYS A 71 -1.50 -20.65 3.08
CA LYS A 71 -0.37 -20.45 4.01
C LYS A 71 0.47 -21.72 4.19
N PHE A 72 -0.19 -22.87 4.19
CA PHE A 72 0.46 -24.17 4.26
C PHE A 72 1.24 -24.46 2.98
N GLN A 73 0.65 -24.17 1.81
CA GLN A 73 1.33 -24.27 0.51
C GLN A 73 2.58 -23.40 0.47
N ASP A 74 2.48 -22.12 0.88
CA ASP A 74 3.62 -21.20 0.94
C ASP A 74 4.73 -21.72 1.88
N SER A 75 4.34 -22.32 3.01
CA SER A 75 5.28 -22.88 3.98
C SER A 75 5.94 -24.16 3.46
N LEU A 76 5.16 -25.04 2.83
CA LEU A 76 5.61 -26.28 2.22
C LEU A 76 6.57 -26.00 1.07
N GLU A 77 6.26 -25.03 0.20
CA GLU A 77 7.12 -24.61 -0.90
C GLU A 77 8.48 -24.14 -0.38
N ARG A 78 8.50 -23.29 0.66
CA ARG A 78 9.74 -22.82 1.28
C ARG A 78 10.54 -23.96 1.89
N THR A 79 9.91 -24.87 2.61
CA THR A 79 10.60 -26.03 3.21
C THR A 79 11.12 -26.99 2.14
N TYR A 80 10.33 -27.24 1.09
CA TYR A 80 10.70 -28.07 -0.05
C TYR A 80 11.90 -27.49 -0.79
N LEU A 81 11.86 -26.21 -1.17
CA LEU A 81 12.97 -25.52 -1.83
C LEU A 81 14.25 -25.57 -0.99
N ASN A 82 14.16 -25.32 0.32
CA ASN A 82 15.31 -25.37 1.22
C ASN A 82 15.90 -26.78 1.39
N ARG A 83 15.13 -27.84 1.14
CA ARG A 83 15.62 -29.22 1.14
C ARG A 83 16.21 -29.59 -0.21
N MET A 84 15.53 -29.24 -1.31
CA MET A 84 16.02 -29.45 -2.69
C MET A 84 17.35 -28.76 -2.95
N VAL A 85 17.51 -27.51 -2.49
CA VAL A 85 18.79 -26.78 -2.58
C VAL A 85 19.91 -27.53 -1.86
N ARG A 86 19.61 -28.15 -0.72
CA ARG A 86 20.58 -28.91 0.07
C ARG A 86 21.00 -30.18 -0.69
N GLU A 87 20.02 -30.95 -1.17
CA GLU A 87 20.28 -32.17 -1.94
C GLU A 87 21.07 -31.89 -3.23
N ILE A 88 20.74 -30.83 -3.98
CA ILE A 88 21.53 -30.41 -5.16
C ILE A 88 22.97 -30.04 -4.77
N THR A 89 23.13 -29.38 -3.63
CA THR A 89 24.46 -29.00 -3.12
C THR A 89 25.27 -30.24 -2.76
N ASP A 90 24.65 -31.21 -2.08
CA ASP A 90 25.29 -32.45 -1.65
C ASP A 90 25.71 -33.31 -2.86
N ILE A 91 24.84 -33.42 -3.90
CA ILE A 91 25.19 -34.05 -5.19
C ILE A 91 26.34 -33.31 -5.88
N ALA A 92 26.31 -31.97 -5.91
CA ALA A 92 27.33 -31.16 -6.58
C ALA A 92 28.72 -31.27 -5.92
N PHE A 93 28.77 -31.60 -4.62
CA PHE A 93 30.01 -31.86 -3.90
C PHE A 93 30.42 -33.33 -3.87
N GLY A 94 29.67 -34.21 -4.56
CA GLY A 94 30.03 -35.61 -4.74
C GLY A 94 29.86 -36.45 -3.47
N GLU A 95 28.97 -36.05 -2.56
CA GLU A 95 28.51 -36.95 -1.50
C GLU A 95 27.49 -37.94 -2.11
N ASP A 96 27.74 -39.24 -1.95
CA ASP A 96 26.81 -40.28 -2.36
C ASP A 96 25.54 -40.20 -1.49
N ILE A 97 24.42 -39.83 -2.10
CA ILE A 97 23.11 -39.79 -1.44
C ILE A 97 22.47 -41.17 -1.58
N ASP A 98 22.76 -42.07 -0.63
CA ASP A 98 22.22 -43.43 -0.62
C ASP A 98 20.68 -43.46 -0.44
N GLU A 99 20.09 -42.42 0.15
CA GLU A 99 18.63 -42.27 0.34
C GLU A 99 18.14 -40.89 -0.11
N SER A 100 17.84 -40.73 -1.42
CA SER A 100 17.09 -39.56 -1.87
C SER A 100 15.69 -39.59 -1.26
N ILE A 101 15.30 -38.48 -0.63
CA ILE A 101 13.97 -38.30 -0.03
C ILE A 101 12.84 -38.33 -1.06
N PHE A 102 13.16 -38.33 -2.36
CA PHE A 102 12.20 -38.46 -3.46
C PHE A 102 11.89 -39.90 -3.86
N ASN A 103 12.54 -40.89 -3.26
CA ASN A 103 12.37 -42.31 -3.63
C ASN A 103 11.56 -43.12 -2.61
N GLN A 104 11.01 -42.47 -1.58
CA GLN A 104 10.22 -43.15 -0.54
C GLN A 104 8.89 -42.43 -0.33
N ASP A 105 7.79 -43.19 -0.47
CA ASP A 105 6.47 -42.72 -0.08
C ASP A 105 6.49 -42.37 1.42
N SER A 106 6.06 -41.16 1.76
CA SER A 106 6.19 -40.62 3.12
C SER A 106 4.85 -40.08 3.61
N ILE A 107 4.52 -40.37 4.88
CA ILE A 107 3.30 -39.85 5.54
C ILE A 107 3.72 -38.93 6.69
N PHE A 108 3.19 -37.70 6.69
CA PHE A 108 3.43 -36.70 7.72
C PHE A 108 2.10 -36.31 8.38
N LEU A 109 2.12 -36.08 9.70
CA LEU A 109 0.97 -35.56 10.44
C LEU A 109 1.26 -34.14 10.91
N SER A 110 0.34 -33.21 10.63
CA SER A 110 0.42 -31.81 11.06
C SER A 110 -0.93 -31.36 11.61
N GLY A 111 -1.07 -31.38 12.93
CA GLY A 111 -2.33 -31.07 13.60
C GLY A 111 -3.44 -32.02 13.15
N ASP A 112 -4.46 -31.45 12.52
CA ASP A 112 -5.63 -32.18 12.00
C ASP A 112 -5.47 -32.58 10.52
N TYR A 113 -4.26 -32.62 9.99
CA TYR A 113 -3.99 -32.96 8.59
C TYR A 113 -2.99 -34.11 8.47
N GLU A 114 -3.35 -35.08 7.65
CA GLU A 114 -2.47 -36.16 7.17
C GLU A 114 -1.98 -35.81 5.76
N ILE A 115 -0.67 -35.82 5.57
CA ILE A 115 -0.01 -35.47 4.33
C ILE A 115 0.70 -36.72 3.82
N GLN A 116 0.24 -37.24 2.69
CA GLN A 116 0.85 -38.37 2.00
C GLN A 116 1.58 -37.88 0.76
N VAL A 117 2.89 -38.12 0.72
CA VAL A 117 3.73 -37.89 -0.45
C VAL A 117 3.89 -39.21 -1.17
N ILE A 118 3.40 -39.27 -2.41
CA ILE A 118 3.45 -40.43 -3.28
C ILE A 118 4.44 -40.14 -4.40
N THR A 119 5.51 -40.92 -4.46
CA THR A 119 6.59 -40.77 -5.45
C THR A 119 6.62 -41.92 -6.46
N SER A 120 5.56 -42.72 -6.51
CA SER A 120 5.45 -43.89 -7.40
C SER A 120 5.44 -43.54 -8.91
N THR A 121 5.20 -42.28 -9.27
CA THR A 121 5.26 -41.79 -10.66
C THR A 121 6.62 -41.18 -10.97
N VAL A 122 7.20 -41.58 -12.11
CA VAL A 122 8.54 -41.15 -12.54
C VAL A 122 8.59 -39.66 -12.91
N ASP A 123 7.46 -39.13 -13.41
CA ASP A 123 7.35 -37.79 -13.99
C ASP A 123 6.71 -36.76 -13.05
N SER A 124 6.11 -37.18 -11.94
CA SER A 124 5.46 -36.27 -10.99
C SER A 124 5.45 -36.80 -9.57
N ILE A 125 5.58 -35.88 -8.62
CA ILE A 125 5.37 -36.13 -7.20
C ILE A 125 3.93 -35.73 -6.88
N THR A 126 3.14 -36.66 -6.35
CA THR A 126 1.76 -36.40 -5.94
C THR A 126 1.71 -36.23 -4.42
N VAL A 127 1.24 -35.08 -3.95
CA VAL A 127 1.00 -34.82 -2.54
C VAL A 127 -0.49 -34.82 -2.28
N ARG A 128 -0.95 -35.71 -1.41
CA ARG A 128 -2.33 -35.79 -0.94
C ARG A 128 -2.40 -35.28 0.49
N ILE A 129 -3.24 -34.28 0.73
CA ILE A 129 -3.51 -33.72 2.06
C ILE A 129 -4.94 -34.09 2.43
N THR A 130 -5.11 -34.74 3.58
CA THR A 130 -6.41 -35.16 4.11
C THR A 130 -6.64 -34.47 5.45
N ASN A 131 -7.75 -33.76 5.59
CA ASN A 131 -8.19 -33.23 6.88
C ASN A 131 -8.85 -34.36 7.70
N THR A 132 -8.39 -34.57 8.93
CA THR A 132 -8.85 -35.66 9.80
C THR A 132 -10.19 -35.37 10.48
N ASN A 133 -10.65 -34.12 10.50
CA ASN A 133 -11.90 -33.72 11.14
C ASN A 133 -13.11 -33.85 10.20
N ASP A 134 -12.94 -33.49 8.91
CA ASP A 134 -14.03 -33.44 7.94
C ASP A 134 -13.81 -34.34 6.70
N ASN A 135 -12.69 -35.08 6.66
CA ASN A 135 -12.30 -35.94 5.55
C ASN A 135 -12.17 -35.22 4.19
N SER A 136 -12.01 -33.89 4.18
CA SER A 136 -11.71 -33.15 2.95
C SER A 136 -10.31 -33.50 2.43
N VAL A 137 -10.18 -33.63 1.10
CA VAL A 137 -8.93 -34.06 0.44
C VAL A 137 -8.51 -33.04 -0.62
N VAL A 138 -7.24 -32.64 -0.56
CA VAL A 138 -6.58 -31.79 -1.55
C VAL A 138 -5.43 -32.58 -2.17
N VAL A 139 -5.34 -32.58 -3.51
CA VAL A 139 -4.26 -33.24 -4.25
C VAL A 139 -3.47 -32.19 -5.01
N ILE A 140 -2.16 -32.17 -4.79
CA ILE A 140 -1.21 -31.29 -5.45
C ILE A 140 -0.26 -32.16 -6.25
N GLU A 141 -0.12 -31.87 -7.54
CA GLU A 141 0.80 -32.57 -8.43
C GLU A 141 1.94 -31.63 -8.79
N VAL A 142 3.17 -32.07 -8.54
CA VAL A 142 4.39 -31.32 -8.86
C VAL A 142 5.15 -32.09 -9.94
N PRO A 143 5.43 -31.48 -11.11
CA PRO A 143 6.20 -32.15 -12.16
C PRO A 143 7.65 -32.34 -11.71
N ARG A 144 8.18 -33.54 -11.94
CA ARG A 144 9.58 -33.89 -11.71
C ARG A 144 10.34 -33.71 -13.01
N PHE A 145 11.34 -32.84 -13.00
CA PHE A 145 12.29 -32.72 -14.11
C PHE A 145 13.49 -33.62 -13.80
N SER A 146 13.70 -34.65 -14.63
CA SER A 146 14.86 -35.55 -14.56
C SER A 146 16.13 -34.86 -15.01
#